data_AF-A0A4R4XVP0-F1
#
_entry.id   AF-A0A4R4XVP0-F1
#
_cell.length_a   1.000
_cell.length_b   1.000
_cell.length_c   1.000
_cell.angle_alpha   90.00
_cell.angle_beta   90.00
_cell.angle_gamma   90.00
#
_symmetry.space_group_name_H-M   'P 1'
#
loop_
_entity.id
_entity.type
_entity.pdbx_description
1 polymer ?
#
loop_
_entity_poly.entity_id
_entity_poly.type
_entity_poly.pdbx_seq_one_letter_code
_entity_poly.pdbx_strand_id
1 'polypeptide(L)'
;MRGSVLVTWFDVTGRPAGTSQVRLRADRLVARHPADALLDGAVTAGRLAGARVRGALAAPATLLGCATHGTAALRGTGRVTFG
;
A
#
# COMPACT_ATOMS: atom_id res chain seq x y z
N MET A 1 2.72 -13.13 6.16
CA MET A 1 3.36 -12.44 5.00
C MET A 1 4.20 -11.28 5.51
N ARG A 2 5.37 -10.99 4.90
CA ARG A 2 6.13 -9.75 5.14
C ARG A 2 6.07 -8.94 3.85
N GLY A 3 5.31 -7.85 3.86
CA GLY A 3 5.17 -6.95 2.70
C GLY A 3 5.77 -5.59 3.00
N SER A 4 6.37 -4.97 1.99
CA SER A 4 6.86 -3.59 2.05
C SER A 4 6.40 -2.83 0.82
N VAL A 5 6.03 -1.56 1.00
CA VAL A 5 5.65 -0.65 -0.07
C VAL A 5 6.62 0.52 -0.11
N LEU A 6 7.00 0.93 -1.32
CA LEU A 6 7.74 2.17 -1.55
C LEU A 6 6.77 3.20 -2.13
N VAL A 7 6.57 4.31 -1.42
CA VAL A 7 5.81 5.46 -1.90
C VAL A 7 6.80 6.49 -2.40
N THR A 8 6.67 6.90 -3.66
CA THR A 8 7.43 8.03 -4.22
C THR A 8 6.54 9.26 -4.23
N TRP A 9 7.01 10.32 -3.58
CA TRP A 9 6.34 11.61 -3.56
C TRP A 9 6.80 12.44 -4.73
N PHE A 10 5.88 13.20 -5.30
CA PHE A 10 6.18 14.17 -6.34
C PHE A 10 5.74 15.56 -5.88
N ASP A 11 6.51 16.57 -6.23
CA ASP A 11 6.13 17.96 -6.01
C ASP A 11 5.03 18.41 -7.00
N VAL A 12 4.61 19.66 -6.89
CA VAL A 12 3.59 20.26 -7.77
C VAL A 12 4.03 20.35 -9.24
N THR A 13 5.32 20.19 -9.52
CA THR A 13 5.88 20.16 -10.88
C THR A 13 6.03 18.74 -11.42
N GLY A 14 5.68 17.72 -10.63
CA GLY A 14 5.82 16.32 -11.00
C GLY A 14 7.23 15.75 -10.82
N ARG A 15 8.12 16.44 -10.10
CA ARG A 15 9.48 15.94 -9.82
C ARG A 15 9.53 15.14 -8.52
N PRO A 16 10.36 14.07 -8.43
CA PRO A 16 10.50 13.31 -7.20
C PRO A 16 10.91 14.20 -6.01
N ALA A 17 10.11 14.19 -4.95
CA ALA A 17 10.28 14.98 -3.73
C ALA A 17 10.69 14.12 -2.51
N GLY A 18 10.96 12.83 -2.74
CA GLY A 18 11.40 11.88 -1.73
C GLY A 18 10.60 10.59 -1.75
N THR A 19 10.96 9.67 -0.85
CA THR A 19 10.31 8.37 -0.73
C THR A 19 9.90 8.08 0.71
N SER A 20 8.92 7.19 0.87
CA SER A 20 8.54 6.60 2.14
C SER A 20 8.54 5.08 2.01
N GLN A 21 9.26 4.40 2.90
CA GLN A 21 9.18 2.95 2.99
C GLN A 21 8.13 2.57 4.04
N VAL A 22 7.11 1.84 3.62
CA VAL A 22 6.01 1.39 4.49
C VAL A 22 6.17 -0.10 4.75
N ARG A 23 6.11 -0.49 6.02
CA ARG A 23 6.02 -1.89 6.43
C ARG A 23 4.56 -2.25 6.66
N LEU A 24 4.09 -3.26 5.92
CA LEU A 24 2.70 -3.72 5.99
C LEU A 24 2.47 -4.62 7.21
N ARG A 25 1.30 -4.48 7.81
CA ARG A 25 0.82 -5.33 8.91
C ARG A 25 -0.12 -6.39 8.34
N ALA A 26 0.47 -7.52 7.97
CA ALA A 26 -0.23 -8.62 7.32
C ALA A 26 -0.99 -9.55 8.28
N ASP A 27 -0.93 -9.30 9.58
CA ASP A 27 -1.62 -10.07 10.63
C ASP A 27 -3.14 -9.87 10.63
N ARG A 28 -3.65 -8.86 9.89
CA ARG A 28 -5.09 -8.56 9.79
C ARG A 28 -5.74 -8.86 8.44
N LEU A 29 -5.08 -9.62 7.56
CA LEU A 29 -5.65 -9.98 6.24
C LEU A 29 -6.98 -10.74 6.31
N VAL A 30 -7.28 -11.41 7.44
CA VAL A 30 -8.43 -12.32 7.55
C VAL A 30 -9.77 -11.59 7.76
N ALA A 31 -9.76 -10.29 8.11
CA ALA A 31 -10.98 -9.59 8.52
C ALA A 31 -11.49 -8.50 7.55
N ARG A 32 -10.80 -8.21 6.43
CA ARG A 32 -11.15 -7.13 5.48
C ARG A 32 -10.81 -7.52 4.03
N HIS A 33 -11.32 -6.76 3.05
CA HIS A 33 -10.98 -6.96 1.64
C HIS A 33 -9.44 -7.01 1.52
N PRO A 34 -8.83 -8.06 0.96
CA PRO A 34 -7.39 -8.29 1.05
C PRO A 34 -6.53 -7.15 0.48
N ALA A 35 -7.07 -6.33 -0.42
CA ALA A 35 -6.39 -5.15 -0.95
C ALA A 35 -6.25 -4.03 0.10
N ASP A 36 -7.17 -3.89 1.04
CA ASP A 36 -7.09 -2.87 2.09
C ASP A 36 -5.98 -3.18 3.10
N ALA A 37 -5.74 -4.47 3.36
CA ALA A 37 -4.63 -4.92 4.20
C ALA A 37 -3.26 -4.64 3.58
N LEU A 38 -3.17 -4.37 2.27
CA LEU A 38 -1.93 -3.98 1.60
C LEU A 38 -1.51 -2.54 1.92
N LEU A 39 -2.35 -1.75 2.58
CA LEU A 39 -2.05 -0.36 2.93
C LEU A 39 -2.24 -0.05 4.42
N ASP A 40 -2.35 -1.07 5.28
CA ASP A 40 -2.32 -0.90 6.73
C ASP A 40 -0.89 -1.19 7.24
N GLY A 41 -0.29 -0.22 7.93
CA GLY A 41 1.11 -0.33 8.31
C GLY A 41 1.68 0.92 8.96
N ALA A 42 3.00 1.04 8.89
CA ALA A 42 3.72 2.21 9.35
C ALA A 42 4.89 2.53 8.43
N VAL A 43 5.19 3.82 8.29
CA VAL A 43 6.38 4.28 7.57
C VAL A 43 7.60 4.01 8.44
N THR A 44 8.51 3.16 7.96
CA THR A 44 9.73 2.80 8.67
C THR A 44 10.94 3.66 8.27
N ALA A 45 10.90 4.30 7.10
CA ALA A 45 12.00 5.15 6.64
C ALA A 45 11.51 6.20 5.63
N GLY A 46 12.28 7.30 5.53
CA GLY A 46 12.04 8.39 4.58
C GLY A 46 11.01 9.40 5.07
N ARG A 47 10.33 10.07 4.14
CA ARG A 47 9.34 11.10 4.44
C ARG A 47 8.21 10.50 5.29
N LEU A 48 7.72 11.23 6.30
CA LEU A 48 6.68 10.76 7.23
C LEU A 48 7.08 9.52 8.06
N ALA A 49 8.38 9.26 8.27
CA ALA A 49 8.83 8.16 9.13
C ALA A 49 8.15 8.21 10.52
N GLY A 50 7.69 7.05 10.99
CA GLY A 50 6.90 6.91 12.21
C GLY A 50 5.39 7.05 12.02
N ALA A 51 4.92 7.63 10.91
CA ALA A 51 3.50 7.77 10.64
C ALA A 51 2.84 6.41 10.41
N ARG A 52 1.63 6.25 10.94
CA ARG A 52 0.73 5.15 10.61
C ARG A 52 0.16 5.37 9.22
N VAL A 53 0.07 4.28 8.47
CA VAL A 53 -0.50 4.27 7.12
C VAL A 53 -1.79 3.46 7.18
N ARG A 54 -2.85 4.02 6.62
CA ARG A 54 -4.11 3.31 6.36
C ARG A 54 -4.56 3.64 4.96
N GLY A 55 -4.93 2.63 4.18
CA GLY A 55 -5.48 2.84 2.87
C GLY A 55 -6.64 1.91 2.56
N ALA A 56 -7.41 2.32 1.57
CA ALA A 56 -8.46 1.52 0.94
C ALA A 56 -8.15 1.48 -0.55
N LEU A 57 -8.13 0.28 -1.13
CA LEU A 57 -7.89 0.06 -2.55
C LEU A 57 -9.15 -0.46 -3.20
N ALA A 58 -9.71 0.31 -4.13
CA ALA A 58 -10.69 -0.19 -5.08
C ALA A 58 -9.94 -0.89 -6.21
N ALA A 59 -9.71 -2.19 -6.03
CA ALA A 59 -9.17 -3.04 -7.09
C ALA A 59 -10.33 -3.71 -7.85
N PRO A 60 -10.45 -3.55 -9.17
CA PRO A 60 -11.44 -4.28 -9.94
C PRO A 60 -11.10 -5.78 -9.92
N ALA A 61 -11.93 -6.58 -9.24
CA ALA A 61 -12.21 -8.03 -9.32
C ALA A 61 -11.10 -9.06 -9.70
N THR A 62 -9.83 -8.66 -9.76
CA THR A 62 -8.69 -9.49 -10.21
C THR A 62 -8.04 -10.26 -9.07
N LEU A 63 -8.55 -10.13 -7.84
CA LEU A 63 -8.12 -10.92 -6.69
C LEU A 63 -8.48 -12.41 -6.82
N LEU A 64 -9.50 -12.76 -7.62
CA LEU A 64 -9.72 -14.18 -7.99
C LEU A 64 -8.59 -14.74 -8.85
N GLY A 65 -7.99 -13.94 -9.74
CA GLY A 65 -6.82 -14.33 -10.53
C GLY A 65 -5.54 -14.43 -9.70
N CYS A 66 -5.39 -13.58 -8.66
CA CYS A 66 -4.30 -13.70 -7.67
C CYS A 66 -4.31 -15.07 -6.98
N ALA A 67 -5.50 -15.57 -6.63
CA ALA A 67 -5.63 -16.80 -5.85
C ALA A 67 -5.28 -18.07 -6.67
N THR A 68 -5.42 -18.01 -8.00
CA THR A 68 -5.18 -19.16 -8.89
C THR A 68 -3.82 -19.11 -9.61
N HIS A 69 -3.31 -17.93 -9.96
CA HIS A 69 -2.07 -17.81 -10.76
C HIS A 69 -1.03 -16.86 -10.16
N GLY A 70 -1.37 -16.14 -9.09
CA GLY A 70 -0.59 -14.99 -8.65
C GLY A 70 -0.71 -13.82 -9.63
N THR A 71 -0.42 -12.61 -9.16
CA THR A 71 -0.51 -11.39 -9.98
C THR A 71 0.74 -10.56 -9.78
N ALA A 72 1.48 -10.31 -10.86
CA ALA A 72 2.72 -9.54 -10.82
C ALA A 72 2.46 -8.03 -10.63
N ALA A 73 1.35 -7.52 -11.16
CA ALA A 73 0.96 -6.12 -11.03
C ALA A 73 -0.56 -5.97 -10.94
N LEU A 74 -1.03 -5.22 -9.94
CA LEU A 74 -2.43 -4.86 -9.76
C LEU A 74 -2.59 -3.36 -9.94
N ARG A 75 -3.27 -2.95 -11.01
CA ARG A 75 -3.67 -1.54 -11.17
C ARG A 75 -4.97 -1.31 -10.41
N GLY A 76 -4.99 -0.28 -9.59
CA GLY A 76 -6.16 0.11 -8.83
C GLY A 76 -6.09 1.58 -8.48
N THR A 77 -7.21 2.11 -8.02
CA THR A 77 -7.30 3.45 -7.43
C THR A 77 -7.72 3.32 -5.99
N GLY A 78 -7.35 4.27 -5.16
CA GLY A 78 -7.63 4.18 -3.74
C GLY A 78 -7.27 5.44 -2.98
N ARG A 79 -7.55 5.42 -1.68
CA ARG A 79 -7.21 6.52 -0.78
C ARG A 79 -6.20 6.01 0.24
N VAL A 80 -5.17 6.81 0.50
CA VAL A 80 -4.17 6.55 1.53
C VAL A 80 -4.14 7.73 2.49
N THR A 81 -4.07 7.41 3.77
CA THR A 81 -3.98 8.39 4.86
C THR A 81 -2.73 8.09 5.69
N PHE A 82 -2.03 9.15 6.08
CA PHE A 82 -0.84 9.12 6.92
C PHE A 82 -1.12 9.97 8.16
N GLY A 83 -0.84 9.45 9.35
CA GLY A 83 -1.06 10.17 10.61
C GLY A 83 -0.42 9.51 11.82
#